data_AF-A0A5J4QIZ8-F1
#
_entry.id   AF-A0A5J4QIZ8-F1
#
_cell.length_a   1.000
_cell.length_b   1.000
_cell.length_c   1.000
_cell.angle_alpha   90.00
_cell.angle_beta   90.00
_cell.angle_gamma   90.00
#
_symmetry.space_group_name_H-M   'P 1'
#
loop_
_entity.id
_entity.type
_entity.pdbx_description
1 polymer ?
#
loop_
_entity_poly.entity_id
_entity_poly.type
_entity_poly.pdbx_seq_one_letter_code
_entity_poly.pdbx_strand_id
1 'polypeptide(L)'
;DEKQKLLYVFDNMTERCFFIELFEIITGKEIKTPKCTRSRGEAPKQAIDFEEMVDTNTLLDIDENFCGDQDFDAEDFDSDEFDMDMGGSYTEDGKRY
;
A
#
# COMPACT_ATOMS: atom_id res chain seq x y z
N ASP A 1 20.21 -19.01 -10.29
CA ASP A 1 20.85 -17.75 -10.70
C ASP A 1 21.30 -16.95 -9.50
N GLU A 2 22.53 -16.46 -9.56
CA GLU A 2 23.12 -15.53 -8.58
C GLU A 2 22.71 -14.09 -8.90
N LYS A 3 22.91 -13.16 -7.95
CA LYS A 3 22.62 -11.71 -8.06
C LYS A 3 21.14 -11.35 -8.26
N GLN A 4 20.25 -12.24 -7.86
CA GLN A 4 18.82 -11.93 -7.77
C GLN A 4 18.61 -10.85 -6.70
N LYS A 5 17.73 -9.89 -7.00
CA LYS A 5 17.42 -8.75 -6.13
C LYS A 5 15.96 -8.82 -5.70
N LEU A 6 15.72 -8.53 -4.43
CA LEU A 6 14.41 -8.48 -3.81
C LEU A 6 14.28 -7.19 -3.02
N LEU A 7 13.21 -6.44 -3.27
CA LEU A 7 12.78 -5.36 -2.40
C LEU A 7 11.67 -5.91 -1.49
N TYR A 8 11.91 -5.92 -0.18
CA TYR A 8 10.93 -6.39 0.80
C TYR A 8 10.44 -5.21 1.64
N VAL A 9 9.21 -4.78 1.41
CA VAL A 9 8.54 -3.74 2.20
C VAL A 9 7.90 -4.39 3.42
N PHE A 10 8.32 -4.00 4.62
CA PHE A 10 7.81 -4.56 5.88
C PHE A 10 6.91 -3.59 6.64
N ASP A 11 6.99 -2.29 6.34
CA ASP A 11 6.11 -1.26 6.88
C ASP A 11 5.67 -0.36 5.73
N ASN A 12 4.40 -0.48 5.36
CA ASN A 12 3.82 0.31 4.28
C ASN A 12 3.48 1.75 4.72
N MET A 13 3.26 1.99 6.02
CA MET A 13 2.87 3.31 6.53
C MET A 13 4.03 4.30 6.45
N THR A 14 5.24 3.83 6.78
CA THR A 14 6.46 4.63 6.71
C THR A 14 7.41 4.21 5.59
N GLU A 15 6.90 3.41 4.65
CA GLU A 15 7.62 2.95 3.46
C GLU A 15 8.99 2.30 3.75
N ARG A 16 9.13 1.66 4.91
CA ARG A 16 10.40 1.02 5.28
C ARG A 16 10.52 -0.33 4.60
N CYS A 17 11.68 -0.52 3.95
CA CYS A 17 11.98 -1.72 3.19
C CYS A 17 13.41 -2.21 3.37
N PHE A 18 13.61 -3.49 3.13
CA PHE A 18 14.93 -4.10 2.96
C PHE A 18 15.22 -4.32 1.49
N PHE A 19 16.41 -3.90 1.06
CA PHE A 19 16.98 -4.29 -0.22
C PHE A 19 17.87 -5.52 -0.01
N ILE A 20 17.46 -6.65 -0.57
CA ILE A 20 18.13 -7.95 -0.38
C ILE A 20 18.69 -8.40 -1.74
N GLU A 21 19.97 -8.76 -1.76
CA GLU A 21 20.64 -9.30 -2.94
C GLU A 21 21.20 -10.69 -2.61
N LEU A 22 20.91 -11.67 -3.48
CA LEU A 22 21.52 -12.98 -3.42
C LEU A 22 22.94 -12.91 -3.97
N PHE A 23 23.94 -13.01 -3.09
CA PHE A 23 25.34 -12.87 -3.49
C PHE A 23 25.91 -14.14 -4.13
N GLU A 24 25.73 -15.30 -3.48
CA GLU A 24 26.35 -16.57 -3.89
C GLU A 24 25.45 -17.74 -3.45
N ILE A 25 25.46 -18.82 -4.24
CA ILE A 25 24.82 -20.09 -3.87
C ILE A 25 25.90 -21.16 -3.69
N ILE A 26 26.12 -21.60 -2.45
CA ILE A 26 27.10 -22.65 -2.13
C ILE A 26 26.40 -24.01 -2.06
N THR A 27 26.66 -24.89 -3.01
CA THR A 27 26.08 -26.24 -3.05
C THR A 27 26.83 -27.21 -2.13
N GLY A 28 26.16 -28.27 -1.66
CA GLY A 28 26.77 -29.29 -0.79
C GLY A 28 27.01 -28.84 0.67
N LYS A 29 26.65 -27.60 1.02
CA LYS A 29 26.73 -27.07 2.38
C LYS A 29 25.33 -26.88 2.94
N GLU A 30 25.03 -27.55 4.04
CA GLU A 30 23.77 -27.37 4.76
C GLU A 30 23.94 -26.30 5.85
N ILE A 31 23.14 -25.25 5.78
CA ILE A 31 23.04 -24.23 6.83
C ILE A 31 21.73 -24.46 7.57
N LYS A 32 21.80 -25.01 8.78
CA LYS A 32 20.62 -25.34 9.59
C LYS A 32 19.89 -24.12 10.15
N THR A 33 20.64 -23.04 10.38
CA THR A 33 20.13 -21.81 11.00
C THR A 33 20.74 -20.58 10.32
N PRO A 34 19.95 -19.53 10.07
CA PRO A 34 20.48 -18.29 9.50
C PRO A 34 21.54 -17.69 10.42
N LYS A 35 22.63 -17.19 9.84
CA LYS A 35 23.75 -16.59 10.58
C LYS A 35 24.13 -15.26 9.95
N CYS A 36 24.13 -14.20 10.74
CA CYS A 36 24.73 -12.94 10.36
C CYS A 36 26.26 -13.09 10.40
N THR A 37 26.93 -12.93 9.26
CA THR A 37 28.40 -13.01 9.15
C THR A 37 29.05 -11.62 9.16
N ARG A 38 28.30 -10.58 8.78
CA ARG A 38 28.75 -9.19 8.77
C ARG A 38 27.58 -8.25 9.04
N SER A 39 27.77 -7.30 9.95
CA SER A 39 26.89 -6.16 10.17
C SER A 39 27.72 -4.88 10.19
N ARG A 40 27.16 -3.77 9.71
CA ARG A 40 27.81 -2.46 9.73
C ARG A 40 26.75 -1.38 9.88
N GLY A 41 27.10 -0.32 10.62
CA GLY A 41 26.19 0.76 10.94
C GLY A 41 25.31 0.41 12.13
N GLU A 42 24.43 1.35 12.47
CA GLU A 42 23.43 1.18 13.51
C GLU A 42 22.05 1.11 12.87
N ALA A 43 21.23 0.15 13.33
CA ALA A 43 19.86 0.05 12.86
C ALA A 43 19.08 1.32 13.26
N PRO A 44 18.21 1.85 12.38
CA PRO A 44 17.37 2.99 12.73
C PRO A 44 16.57 2.70 14.01
N LYS A 45 16.49 3.69 14.91
CA LYS A 45 15.66 3.59 16.11
C LYS A 45 14.21 3.38 15.70
N GLN A 46 13.54 2.43 16.33
CA GLN A 46 12.10 2.26 16.21
C GLN A 46 11.44 3.46 16.91
N ALA A 47 10.94 4.41 16.13
CA ALA A 47 10.39 5.68 16.64
C ALA A 47 8.86 5.67 16.78
N ILE A 48 8.19 4.55 16.45
CA ILE A 48 6.75 4.43 16.48
C ILE A 48 6.39 3.52 17.65
N ASP A 49 5.97 4.14 18.75
CA ASP A 49 5.19 3.46 19.77
C ASP A 49 3.75 3.39 19.24
N PHE A 50 3.38 2.21 18.74
CA PHE A 50 2.06 2.03 18.15
C PHE A 50 0.97 2.23 19.20
N GLU A 51 1.24 1.95 20.49
CA GLU A 51 0.31 2.17 21.60
C GLU A 51 -0.04 3.67 21.73
N GLU A 52 0.94 4.56 21.60
CA GLU A 52 0.75 6.01 21.69
C GLU A 52 0.05 6.59 20.43
N MET A 53 0.26 5.98 19.26
CA MET A 53 -0.47 6.33 18.03
C MET A 53 -1.94 5.91 18.07
N VAL A 54 -2.31 4.80 18.73
CA VAL A 54 -3.74 4.46 18.92
C VAL A 54 -4.38 5.42 19.90
N ASP A 55 -3.70 5.74 21.01
CA ASP A 55 -4.23 6.67 22.01
C ASP A 55 -4.39 8.10 21.46
N THR A 56 -3.50 8.56 20.59
CA THR A 56 -3.66 9.87 19.90
C THR A 56 -4.67 9.83 18.74
N ASN A 57 -4.88 8.67 18.10
CA ASN A 57 -5.97 8.48 17.13
C ASN A 57 -7.35 8.39 17.78
N THR A 58 -7.48 8.10 19.07
CA THR A 58 -8.79 8.25 19.77
C THR A 58 -9.26 9.71 19.87
N LEU A 59 -8.40 10.68 19.53
CA LEU A 59 -8.72 12.11 19.44
C LEU A 59 -8.95 12.61 18.00
N LEU A 60 -8.59 11.81 16.99
CA LEU A 60 -9.09 12.03 15.63
C LEU A 60 -10.38 11.21 15.56
N ASP A 61 -11.53 11.89 15.71
CA ASP A 61 -12.82 11.37 15.25
C ASP A 61 -12.69 11.07 13.74
N ILE A 62 -12.09 9.92 13.41
CA ILE A 62 -12.41 9.17 12.20
C ILE A 62 -13.76 8.55 12.51
N ASP A 63 -14.75 9.44 12.59
CA ASP A 63 -16.15 9.15 12.57
C ASP A 63 -16.42 8.29 11.33
N GLU A 64 -17.24 7.27 11.52
CA GLU A 64 -17.82 6.41 10.48
C GLU A 64 -18.26 7.20 9.23
N ASN A 65 -18.67 8.46 9.39
CA ASN A 65 -18.94 9.41 8.31
C ASN A 65 -17.81 9.60 7.26
N PHE A 66 -16.53 9.36 7.60
CA PHE A 66 -15.43 9.40 6.63
C PHE A 66 -15.37 8.14 5.75
N CYS A 67 -15.89 7.02 6.25
CA CYS A 67 -15.97 5.74 5.54
C CYS A 67 -17.20 5.62 4.63
N GLY A 68 -18.02 6.67 4.51
CA GLY A 68 -19.10 6.75 3.53
C GLY A 68 -20.25 5.79 3.81
N ASP A 69 -20.48 5.45 5.08
CA ASP A 69 -21.66 4.71 5.53
C ASP A 69 -22.87 5.61 5.81
N GLN A 70 -22.77 6.91 5.53
CA GLN A 70 -23.95 7.73 5.32
C GLN A 70 -24.71 7.22 4.09
N ASP A 71 -26.01 7.02 4.27
CA ASP A 71 -26.94 6.73 3.18
C ASP A 71 -26.65 7.69 2.01
N PHE A 72 -26.55 7.13 0.79
CA PHE A 72 -26.32 7.89 -0.44
C PHE A 72 -27.22 9.14 -0.49
N ASP A 73 -26.63 10.32 -0.29
CA ASP A 73 -27.36 11.59 -0.38
C ASP A 73 -27.42 12.02 -1.85
N ALA A 74 -28.58 11.79 -2.46
CA ALA A 74 -28.83 12.17 -3.85
C ALA A 74 -28.84 13.69 -4.07
N GLU A 75 -28.87 14.50 -3.01
CA GLU A 75 -28.80 15.97 -3.09
C GLU A 75 -27.36 16.49 -3.26
N ASP A 76 -26.35 15.70 -2.85
CA ASP A 76 -24.91 15.99 -3.07
C ASP A 76 -24.42 15.47 -4.43
N PHE A 77 -25.29 14.81 -5.20
CA PHE A 77 -25.00 14.39 -6.58
C PHE A 77 -25.13 15.58 -7.53
N ASP A 78 -24.04 16.33 -7.71
CA ASP A 78 -23.98 17.41 -8.71
C ASP A 78 -23.95 16.83 -10.13
N SER A 79 -25.13 16.66 -10.73
CA SER A 79 -25.28 16.17 -12.09
C SER A 79 -24.65 17.07 -13.15
N ASP A 80 -24.38 18.33 -12.82
CA ASP A 80 -23.78 19.30 -13.73
C ASP A 80 -22.26 19.16 -13.80
N GLU A 81 -21.62 18.53 -12.80
CA GLU A 81 -20.18 18.18 -12.85
C GLU A 81 -19.92 16.89 -13.68
N PHE A 82 -20.95 16.06 -13.84
CA PHE A 82 -20.92 14.88 -14.71
C PHE A 82 -21.39 15.19 -16.16
N ASP A 83 -21.56 16.46 -16.53
CA ASP A 83 -21.70 16.85 -17.94
C ASP A 83 -20.31 16.78 -18.60
N MET A 84 -19.83 15.54 -18.72
CA MET A 84 -18.86 15.22 -19.74
C MET A 84 -19.47 15.68 -21.07
N ASP A 85 -18.88 16.72 -21.64
CA ASP A 85 -18.80 16.97 -23.09
C ASP A 85 -18.12 15.76 -23.77
N MET A 86 -18.76 14.60 -23.68
CA MET A 86 -18.54 13.40 -24.47
C MET A 86 -19.28 13.58 -25.79
N GLY A 87 -18.97 14.69 -26.48
CA GLY A 87 -19.08 14.81 -27.91
C GLY A 87 -18.15 13.79 -28.58
N GLY A 88 -18.56 12.52 -28.59
CA GLY A 88 -17.70 11.42 -29.00
C GLY A 88 -18.36 10.06 -29.04
N SER A 89 -19.45 9.95 -29.81
CA SER A 89 -19.95 8.74 -30.48
C SER A 89 -19.79 7.38 -29.75
N TYR A 90 -20.91 6.88 -29.20
CA TYR A 90 -21.18 5.44 -29.23
C TYR A 90 -22.37 5.22 -30.15
N THR A 91 -22.10 4.60 -31.29
CA THR A 91 -23.08 4.12 -32.27
C THR A 91 -24.08 3.17 -31.60
N GLU A 92 -25.35 3.54 -31.67
CA GLU A 92 -26.48 2.73 -31.23
C GLU A 92 -26.62 1.52 -32.17
N ASP A 93 -26.28 0.34 -31.63
CA ASP A 93 -26.49 -0.94 -32.29
C ASP A 93 -27.97 -1.12 -32.63
N GLY A 94 -28.27 -1.02 -33.93
CA GLY A 94 -29.03 -2.04 -34.63
C GLY A 94 -30.39 -2.44 -34.04
N LYS A 95 -31.41 -1.65 -34.42
CA LYS A 95 -32.84 -2.00 -34.58
C LYS A 95 -33.70 -1.98 -33.31
N ARG A 96 -34.80 -1.20 -33.41
CA ARG A 96 -36.18 -1.73 -33.45
C ARG A 96 -37.20 -0.69 -33.95
N TYR A 97 -37.97 -1.13 -34.96
CA TYR A 97 -39.20 -0.60 -35.58
C TYR A 97 -39.26 0.87 -36.00
#